data_AF-A0A947AQZ0-F1
#
_entry.id   AF-A0A947AQZ0-F1
#
_cell.length_a   1.000
_cell.length_b   1.000
_cell.length_c   1.000
_cell.angle_alpha   90.00
_cell.angle_beta   90.00
_cell.angle_gamma   90.00
#
_symmetry.space_group_name_H-M   'P 1'
#
loop_
_entity.id
_entity.type
_entity.pdbx_description
1 polymer ?
#
loop_
_entity_poly.entity_id
_entity_poly.type
_entity_poly.pdbx_seq_one_letter_code
_entity_poly.pdbx_strand_id
1 'polypeptide(L)'
;MEQKTAIVIFQPSGRRGHVPLGTTLVEASRLLGVDIEAPCGEHHVCGKCKVRVEDGIFEKYAIHSSPDHAGPIEPAEEEILTVEEKLEGRRLGCTATVQGDLLVYVPESSRAGKQVVSKAAREIDIDLNPGVKQYSVKVEEPTLEDGIADLERIKLALESKYGLSSLTIDIYALRS
;
A
#
# COMPACT_ATOMS: atom_id res chain seq x y z
N MET A 1 -13.38 -37.33 -8.21
CA MET A 1 -13.36 -37.02 -6.77
C MET A 1 -14.35 -35.90 -6.55
N GLU A 2 -15.41 -36.12 -5.77
CA GLU A 2 -16.29 -35.04 -5.31
C GLU A 2 -15.46 -34.09 -4.45
N GLN A 3 -15.19 -32.90 -4.96
CA GLN A 3 -14.58 -31.83 -4.16
C GLN A 3 -15.66 -31.32 -3.21
N LYS A 4 -15.43 -31.49 -1.90
CA LYS A 4 -16.29 -30.86 -0.90
C LYS A 4 -16.19 -29.35 -1.06
N THR A 5 -17.34 -28.69 -1.08
CA THR A 5 -17.46 -27.24 -1.21
C THR A 5 -18.18 -26.67 0.00
N ALA A 6 -17.82 -25.44 0.39
CA ALA A 6 -18.52 -24.66 1.40
C ALA A 6 -19.08 -23.36 0.79
N ILE A 7 -20.10 -22.81 1.42
CA ILE A 7 -20.68 -21.52 1.06
C ILE A 7 -19.87 -20.41 1.73
N VAL A 8 -19.30 -19.52 0.92
CA VAL A 8 -18.62 -18.32 1.40
C VAL A 8 -19.43 -17.10 1.00
N ILE A 9 -19.66 -16.20 1.95
CA ILE A 9 -20.43 -14.97 1.75
C ILE A 9 -19.56 -13.77 2.13
N PHE A 10 -19.38 -12.85 1.20
CA PHE A 10 -18.63 -11.62 1.41
C PHE A 10 -19.58 -10.43 1.65
N GLN A 11 -19.35 -9.69 2.72
CA GLN A 11 -20.03 -8.45 3.07
C GLN A 11 -19.03 -7.28 3.02
N PRO A 12 -19.45 -6.07 2.63
CA PRO A 12 -20.81 -5.63 2.26
C PRO A 12 -21.16 -5.87 0.77
N SER A 13 -20.28 -6.49 -0.02
CA SER A 13 -20.51 -6.72 -1.46
C SER A 13 -21.70 -7.64 -1.74
N GLY A 14 -22.14 -8.43 -0.74
CA GLY A 14 -23.29 -9.32 -0.83
C GLY A 14 -23.07 -10.54 -1.73
N ARG A 15 -21.83 -10.74 -2.21
CA ARG A 15 -21.50 -11.84 -3.11
C ARG A 15 -21.34 -13.13 -2.34
N ARG A 16 -21.86 -14.22 -2.90
CA ARG A 16 -21.85 -15.54 -2.29
C ARG A 16 -21.72 -16.63 -3.34
N GLY A 17 -21.14 -17.75 -2.96
CA GLY A 17 -21.09 -18.94 -3.79
C GLY A 17 -20.37 -20.10 -3.12
N HIS A 18 -20.39 -21.24 -3.81
CA HIS A 18 -19.71 -22.44 -3.38
C HIS A 18 -18.23 -22.37 -3.77
N VAL A 19 -17.36 -22.59 -2.79
CA VAL A 19 -15.91 -22.60 -2.96
C VAL A 19 -15.37 -23.95 -2.49
N PRO A 20 -14.39 -24.55 -3.19
CA PRO A 20 -13.75 -25.77 -2.73
C PRO A 20 -13.13 -25.59 -1.34
N LEU A 21 -13.22 -26.63 -0.51
CA LEU A 21 -12.51 -26.64 0.76
C LEU A 21 -10.99 -26.57 0.53
N GLY A 22 -10.30 -25.80 1.36
CA GLY A 22 -8.85 -25.56 1.29
C GLY A 22 -8.44 -24.35 0.45
N THR A 23 -9.37 -23.73 -0.31
CA THR A 23 -9.11 -22.48 -1.03
C THR A 23 -8.92 -21.32 -0.05
N THR A 24 -8.00 -20.40 -0.34
CA THR A 24 -7.77 -19.22 0.52
C THR A 24 -8.92 -18.21 0.39
N LEU A 25 -9.13 -17.35 1.39
CA LEU A 25 -10.17 -16.31 1.29
C LEU A 25 -9.89 -15.31 0.15
N VAL A 26 -8.63 -15.03 -0.16
CA VAL A 26 -8.25 -14.21 -1.33
C VAL A 26 -8.61 -14.92 -2.63
N GLU A 27 -8.30 -16.20 -2.80
CA GLU A 27 -8.71 -16.97 -3.98
C GLU A 27 -10.24 -17.09 -4.08
N ALA A 28 -10.91 -17.37 -2.97
CA ALA A 28 -12.37 -17.41 -2.87
C ALA A 28 -12.99 -16.07 -3.29
N SER A 29 -12.39 -14.96 -2.89
CA SER A 29 -12.83 -13.62 -3.29
C SER A 29 -12.72 -13.41 -4.79
N ARG A 30 -11.62 -13.87 -5.42
CA ARG A 30 -11.44 -13.80 -6.89
C ARG A 30 -12.50 -14.63 -7.62
N LEU A 31 -12.79 -15.84 -7.14
CA LEU A 31 -13.83 -16.72 -7.72
C LEU A 31 -15.23 -16.09 -7.65
N LEU A 32 -15.55 -15.42 -6.54
CA LEU A 32 -16.83 -14.75 -6.35
C LEU A 32 -16.85 -13.32 -6.93
N GLY A 33 -15.72 -12.83 -7.45
CA GLY A 33 -15.54 -11.49 -8.01
C GLY A 33 -15.67 -10.38 -6.96
N VAL A 34 -15.14 -10.63 -5.77
CA VAL A 34 -14.93 -9.64 -4.71
C VAL A 34 -13.46 -9.26 -4.71
N ASP A 35 -13.16 -7.97 -4.81
CA ASP A 35 -11.79 -7.51 -4.88
C ASP A 35 -11.22 -7.27 -3.48
N ILE A 36 -10.36 -8.20 -3.03
CA ILE A 36 -9.50 -8.05 -1.85
C ILE A 36 -8.10 -7.68 -2.32
N GLU A 37 -7.54 -6.58 -1.80
CA GLU A 37 -6.17 -6.19 -2.14
C GLU A 37 -5.13 -7.14 -1.53
N ALA A 38 -4.30 -7.73 -2.40
CA ALA A 38 -3.16 -8.57 -2.01
C ALA A 38 -1.90 -8.17 -2.81
N PRO A 39 -1.34 -6.97 -2.61
CA PRO A 39 -0.21 -6.48 -3.41
C PRO A 39 1.09 -7.27 -3.18
N CYS A 40 1.20 -7.96 -2.04
CA CYS A 40 2.34 -8.82 -1.75
C CYS A 40 2.23 -10.21 -2.38
N GLY A 41 1.26 -10.46 -3.26
CA GLY A 41 1.12 -11.77 -3.92
C GLY A 41 0.98 -12.95 -2.96
N GLU A 42 0.26 -12.75 -1.84
CA GLU A 42 0.03 -13.80 -0.83
C GLU A 42 1.30 -14.24 -0.07
N HIS A 43 2.37 -13.42 -0.05
CA HIS A 43 3.59 -13.68 0.74
C HIS A 43 3.52 -13.35 2.24
N HIS A 44 2.33 -13.06 2.80
CA HIS A 44 2.12 -12.87 4.25
C HIS A 44 2.90 -11.72 4.92
N VAL A 45 3.35 -10.69 4.19
CA VAL A 45 4.19 -9.61 4.74
C VAL A 45 3.51 -8.25 4.87
N CYS A 46 2.41 -7.99 4.13
CA CYS A 46 1.89 -6.62 4.02
C CYS A 46 0.67 -6.29 4.90
N GLY A 47 -0.08 -7.30 5.36
CA GLY A 47 -1.29 -7.08 6.17
C GLY A 47 -2.44 -6.32 5.49
N LYS A 48 -2.41 -6.13 4.16
CA LYS A 48 -3.49 -5.41 3.45
C LYS A 48 -4.73 -6.26 3.18
N CYS A 49 -4.57 -7.58 3.11
CA CYS A 49 -5.66 -8.54 2.89
C CYS A 49 -6.45 -8.85 4.17
N LYS A 50 -6.52 -7.93 5.14
CA LYS A 50 -7.27 -8.13 6.39
C LYS A 50 -8.76 -8.32 6.09
N VAL A 51 -9.33 -9.36 6.68
CA VAL A 51 -10.76 -9.68 6.62
C VAL A 51 -11.25 -10.02 8.02
N ARG A 52 -12.54 -9.84 8.28
CA ARG A 52 -13.16 -10.25 9.55
C ARG A 52 -14.08 -11.43 9.30
N VAL A 53 -13.88 -12.50 10.05
CA VAL A 53 -14.79 -13.65 10.05
C VAL A 53 -15.84 -13.41 11.12
N GLU A 54 -17.11 -13.42 10.72
CA GLU A 54 -18.21 -13.28 11.66
C GLU A 54 -18.54 -14.64 12.29
N ASP A 55 -18.75 -14.67 13.60
CA ASP A 55 -19.10 -15.87 14.34
C ASP A 55 -20.61 -15.92 14.61
N GLY A 56 -21.24 -17.06 14.35
CA GLY A 56 -22.64 -17.32 14.67
C GLY A 56 -23.46 -18.02 13.59
N ILE A 57 -24.73 -18.28 13.94
CA ILE A 57 -25.72 -18.85 13.04
C ILE A 57 -26.42 -17.71 12.30
N PHE A 58 -26.24 -17.65 10.99
CA PHE A 58 -26.85 -16.64 10.14
C PHE A 58 -28.06 -17.24 9.41
N GLU A 59 -29.22 -17.24 10.06
CA GLU A 59 -30.48 -17.80 9.52
C GLU A 59 -30.86 -17.21 8.16
N LYS A 60 -30.63 -15.90 7.97
CA LYS A 60 -30.86 -15.19 6.70
C LYS A 60 -30.15 -15.85 5.51
N TYR A 61 -29.00 -16.46 5.76
CA TYR A 61 -28.16 -17.07 4.75
C TYR A 61 -28.12 -18.60 4.85
N ALA A 62 -28.80 -19.19 5.85
CA ALA A 62 -28.79 -20.61 6.17
C ALA A 62 -27.36 -21.19 6.33
N ILE A 63 -26.44 -20.41 6.91
CA ILE A 63 -25.06 -20.83 7.18
C ILE A 63 -24.73 -20.73 8.67
N HIS A 64 -23.84 -21.61 9.12
CA HIS A 64 -23.14 -21.50 10.40
C HIS A 64 -21.71 -21.08 10.13
N SER A 65 -21.36 -19.86 10.51
CA SER A 65 -20.00 -19.34 10.37
C SER A 65 -19.31 -19.41 11.72
N SER A 66 -18.13 -20.01 11.75
CA SER A 66 -17.26 -20.04 12.93
C SER A 66 -15.84 -19.67 12.50
N PRO A 67 -15.05 -18.99 13.36
CA PRO A 67 -13.63 -18.78 13.11
C PRO A 67 -12.85 -20.08 12.89
N ASP A 68 -13.32 -21.21 13.43
CA ASP A 68 -12.72 -22.54 13.20
C ASP A 68 -12.81 -22.98 11.73
N HIS A 69 -13.79 -22.47 10.99
CA HIS A 69 -13.95 -22.75 9.57
C HIS A 69 -12.95 -21.99 8.68
N ALA A 70 -12.16 -21.05 9.25
CA ALA A 70 -11.17 -20.24 8.52
C ALA A 70 -9.74 -20.80 8.57
N GLY A 71 -9.58 -22.05 9.05
CA GLY A 71 -8.29 -22.73 9.17
C GLY A 71 -7.47 -22.29 10.39
N PRO A 72 -6.32 -22.95 10.64
CA PRO A 72 -5.46 -22.64 11.79
C PRO A 72 -4.87 -21.23 11.69
N ILE A 73 -4.53 -20.63 12.84
CA ILE A 73 -3.80 -19.35 12.88
C ILE A 73 -2.35 -19.60 12.45
N GLU A 74 -1.86 -18.84 11.48
CA GLU A 74 -0.46 -18.91 11.04
C GLU A 74 0.42 -17.91 11.82
N PRO A 75 1.73 -18.17 12.02
CA PRO A 75 2.63 -17.27 12.75
C PRO A 75 2.68 -15.85 12.16
N ALA A 76 2.56 -15.73 10.84
CA ALA A 76 2.54 -14.45 10.15
C ALA A 76 1.30 -13.60 10.51
N GLU A 77 0.17 -14.24 10.81
CA GLU A 77 -1.00 -13.53 11.35
C GLU A 77 -0.73 -13.02 12.76
N GLU A 78 0.09 -13.74 13.53
CA GLU A 78 0.38 -13.34 14.91
C GLU A 78 1.23 -12.08 15.01
N GLU A 79 2.18 -11.91 14.08
CA GLU A 79 3.07 -10.76 13.99
C GLU A 79 2.38 -9.51 13.43
N ILE A 80 1.41 -9.68 12.53
CA ILE A 80 0.77 -8.57 11.80
C ILE A 80 -0.52 -8.07 12.46
N LEU A 81 -1.28 -8.96 13.11
CA LEU A 81 -2.54 -8.61 13.76
C LEU A 81 -2.32 -8.21 15.22
N THR A 82 -2.96 -7.13 15.65
CA THR A 82 -2.96 -6.75 17.07
C THR A 82 -3.85 -7.70 17.89
N VAL A 83 -3.69 -7.68 19.22
CA VAL A 83 -4.51 -8.50 20.13
C VAL A 83 -6.00 -8.18 20.00
N GLU A 84 -6.35 -6.90 19.87
CA GLU A 84 -7.74 -6.45 19.67
C GLU A 84 -8.31 -6.96 18.34
N GLU A 85 -7.52 -6.88 17.26
CA GLU A 85 -7.92 -7.37 15.94
C GLU A 85 -8.20 -8.88 15.95
N LYS A 86 -7.41 -9.66 16.69
CA LYS A 86 -7.64 -11.11 16.86
C LYS A 86 -8.93 -11.40 17.62
N LEU A 87 -9.22 -10.64 18.68
CA LEU A 87 -10.45 -10.78 19.47
C LEU A 87 -11.70 -10.43 18.64
N GLU A 88 -11.58 -9.51 17.69
CA GLU A 88 -12.64 -9.18 16.73
C GLU A 88 -12.81 -10.21 15.60
N GLY A 89 -12.04 -11.30 15.60
CA GLY A 89 -12.10 -12.32 14.53
C GLY A 89 -11.46 -11.86 13.22
N ARG A 90 -10.52 -10.90 13.27
CA ARG A 90 -9.76 -10.51 12.06
C ARG A 90 -8.72 -11.56 11.71
N ARG A 91 -8.56 -11.78 10.41
CA ARG A 91 -7.68 -12.78 9.79
C ARG A 91 -7.02 -12.17 8.57
N LEU A 92 -5.89 -12.75 8.13
CA LEU A 92 -5.32 -12.41 6.84
C LEU A 92 -5.95 -13.30 5.77
N GLY A 93 -6.56 -12.70 4.75
CA GLY A 93 -7.29 -13.44 3.73
C GLY A 93 -6.40 -14.36 2.87
N CYS A 94 -5.09 -14.13 2.84
CA CYS A 94 -4.16 -14.99 2.09
C CYS A 94 -3.71 -16.24 2.87
N THR A 95 -3.74 -16.22 4.20
CA THR A 95 -3.49 -17.41 5.06
C THR A 95 -4.77 -18.17 5.36
N ALA A 96 -5.88 -17.44 5.57
CA ALA A 96 -7.15 -18.03 5.98
C ALA A 96 -7.71 -18.92 4.86
N THR A 97 -7.94 -20.20 5.20
CA THR A 97 -8.43 -21.22 4.26
C THR A 97 -9.87 -21.61 4.60
N VAL A 98 -10.68 -21.84 3.57
CA VAL A 98 -12.08 -22.22 3.73
C VAL A 98 -12.17 -23.70 4.11
N GLN A 99 -12.56 -24.00 5.35
CA GLN A 99 -12.79 -25.36 5.85
C GLN A 99 -14.28 -25.67 6.09
N GLY A 100 -15.13 -24.65 6.08
CA GLY A 100 -16.58 -24.75 6.25
C GLY A 100 -17.27 -23.49 5.78
N ASP A 101 -18.58 -23.40 6.01
CA ASP A 101 -19.36 -22.22 5.60
C ASP A 101 -18.91 -20.99 6.39
N LEU A 102 -18.77 -19.85 5.70
CA LEU A 102 -18.16 -18.65 6.25
C LEU A 102 -18.89 -17.38 5.83
N LEU A 103 -19.13 -16.51 6.80
CA LEU A 103 -19.50 -15.12 6.58
C LEU A 103 -18.28 -14.23 6.82
N VAL A 104 -17.82 -13.56 5.76
CA VAL A 104 -16.62 -12.75 5.77
C VAL A 104 -16.97 -11.30 5.50
N TYR A 105 -16.60 -10.41 6.42
CA TYR A 105 -16.68 -8.98 6.24
C TYR A 105 -15.33 -8.43 5.74
N VAL A 106 -15.37 -7.77 4.58
CA VAL A 106 -14.20 -7.13 3.96
C VAL A 106 -14.20 -5.64 4.32
N PRO A 107 -13.28 -5.17 5.19
CA PRO A 107 -13.20 -3.76 5.58
C PRO A 107 -12.81 -2.87 4.40
N GLU A 108 -13.18 -1.58 4.45
CA GLU A 108 -12.86 -0.59 3.40
C GLU A 108 -11.38 -0.50 3.07
N SER A 109 -10.53 -0.59 4.10
CA SER A 109 -9.08 -0.57 3.97
C SER A 109 -8.51 -1.68 3.08
N SER A 110 -9.27 -2.77 2.90
CA SER A 110 -8.85 -3.97 2.17
C SER A 110 -9.63 -4.18 0.88
N ARG A 111 -10.67 -3.37 0.62
CA ARG A 111 -11.39 -3.36 -0.65
C ARG A 111 -10.55 -2.63 -1.69
N ALA A 112 -10.48 -3.16 -2.91
CA ALA A 112 -9.83 -2.45 -4.01
C ALA A 112 -10.57 -1.13 -4.27
N GLY A 113 -10.00 -0.02 -3.81
CA GLY A 113 -10.51 1.31 -4.04
C GLY A 113 -10.21 1.75 -5.47
N LYS A 114 -11.25 2.27 -6.16
CA LYS A 114 -11.25 2.91 -7.49
C LYS A 114 -10.20 2.40 -8.48
N GLN A 115 -10.67 1.64 -9.48
CA GLN A 115 -9.95 1.28 -10.70
C GLN A 115 -8.91 2.34 -11.13
N VAL A 116 -7.66 2.12 -10.75
CA VAL A 116 -6.53 2.84 -11.34
C VAL A 116 -6.28 2.14 -12.66
N VAL A 117 -6.76 2.72 -13.75
CA VAL A 117 -6.42 2.25 -15.10
C VAL A 117 -4.92 2.45 -15.27
N SER A 118 -4.15 1.42 -14.93
CA SER A 118 -2.73 1.32 -15.26
C SER A 118 -2.65 1.18 -16.78
N LYS A 119 -2.51 2.31 -17.46
CA LYS A 119 -2.06 2.31 -18.86
C LYS A 119 -0.64 1.77 -18.85
N ALA A 120 -0.33 0.83 -19.74
CA ALA A 120 1.00 0.25 -19.90
C ALA A 120 2.07 1.35 -19.83
N ALA A 121 3.14 1.11 -19.07
CA ALA A 121 4.26 2.02 -18.93
C ALA A 121 4.79 2.36 -20.33
N ARG A 122 4.50 3.58 -20.78
CA ARG A 122 5.05 4.14 -22.00
C ARG A 122 6.28 4.93 -21.57
N GLU A 123 7.40 4.76 -22.26
CA GLU A 123 8.52 5.69 -22.14
C GLU A 123 7.98 7.07 -22.57
N ILE A 124 7.81 7.95 -21.60
CA ILE A 124 7.52 9.35 -21.83
C ILE A 124 8.86 10.04 -21.69
N ASP A 125 9.39 10.58 -22.79
CA ASP A 125 10.49 11.53 -22.72
C ASP A 125 9.96 12.80 -22.03
N ILE A 126 10.22 12.88 -20.73
CA ILE A 126 9.91 14.06 -19.92
C ILE A 126 11.19 14.86 -19.82
N ASP A 127 11.23 16.02 -20.45
CA ASP A 127 12.28 17.00 -20.22
C ASP A 127 12.13 17.56 -18.80
N LEU A 128 13.04 17.17 -17.90
CA LEU A 128 13.00 17.54 -16.50
C LEU A 128 13.35 19.03 -16.34
N ASN A 129 12.33 19.88 -16.35
CA ASN A 129 12.46 21.31 -16.05
C ASN A 129 11.73 21.68 -14.74
N PRO A 130 12.21 21.22 -13.56
CA PRO A 130 11.60 21.55 -12.29
C PRO A 130 11.75 23.05 -11.98
N GLY A 131 10.77 23.62 -11.27
CA GLY A 131 10.79 25.03 -10.83
C GLY A 131 11.85 25.33 -9.76
N VAL A 132 12.42 24.31 -9.13
CA VAL A 132 13.50 24.42 -8.15
C VAL A 132 14.65 23.52 -8.57
N LYS A 133 15.85 24.08 -8.65
CA LYS A 133 17.08 23.38 -9.04
C LYS A 133 18.17 23.63 -7.98
N GLN A 134 18.90 22.60 -7.62
CA GLN A 134 20.01 22.69 -6.68
C GLN A 134 21.32 22.82 -7.46
N TYR A 135 22.09 23.86 -7.16
CA TYR A 135 23.39 24.12 -7.76
C TYR A 135 24.49 24.08 -6.70
N SER A 136 25.53 23.28 -6.92
CA SER A 136 26.68 23.22 -6.03
C SER A 136 27.88 23.96 -6.64
N VAL A 137 28.40 24.94 -5.92
CA VAL A 137 29.60 25.69 -6.28
C VAL A 137 30.68 25.52 -5.21
N LYS A 138 31.94 25.50 -5.65
CA LYS A 138 33.09 25.67 -4.78
C LYS A 138 33.60 27.08 -5.02
N VAL A 139 33.83 27.80 -3.93
CA VAL A 139 34.22 29.20 -3.98
C VAL A 139 35.64 29.30 -3.42
N GLU A 140 36.46 30.18 -4.00
CA GLU A 140 37.83 30.41 -3.51
C GLU A 140 37.82 31.01 -2.11
N GLU A 141 38.84 30.71 -1.31
CA GLU A 141 38.96 31.25 0.05
C GLU A 141 39.26 32.76 0.02
N PRO A 142 38.68 33.54 0.95
CA PRO A 142 38.95 34.98 1.01
C PRO A 142 40.40 35.23 1.41
N THR A 143 41.09 36.08 0.64
CA THR A 143 42.45 36.53 0.94
C THR A 143 42.45 38.02 1.23
N LEU A 144 43.48 38.53 1.93
CA LEU A 144 43.58 39.95 2.26
C LEU A 144 43.77 40.84 1.02
N GLU A 145 44.20 40.27 -0.10
CA GLU A 145 44.39 40.97 -1.38
C GLU A 145 43.10 41.02 -2.21
N ASP A 146 42.13 40.16 -1.90
CA ASP A 146 40.88 40.01 -2.64
C ASP A 146 39.67 40.42 -1.79
N GLY A 147 39.27 41.69 -1.93
CA GLY A 147 38.18 42.31 -1.16
C GLY A 147 36.76 42.04 -1.69
N ILE A 148 36.55 41.01 -2.51
CA ILE A 148 35.23 40.68 -3.07
C ILE A 148 34.29 40.15 -1.98
N ALA A 149 33.06 40.66 -1.95
CA ALA A 149 32.03 40.24 -1.00
C ALA A 149 31.54 38.81 -1.26
N ASP A 150 31.10 38.09 -0.22
CA ASP A 150 30.68 36.69 -0.32
C ASP A 150 29.59 36.45 -1.38
N LEU A 151 28.60 37.35 -1.46
CA LEU A 151 27.54 37.25 -2.46
C LEU A 151 28.08 37.36 -3.90
N GLU A 152 29.00 38.30 -4.14
CA GLU A 152 29.61 38.50 -5.45
C GLU A 152 30.45 37.29 -5.83
N ARG A 153 31.19 36.73 -4.87
CA ARG A 153 31.99 35.52 -5.03
C ARG A 153 31.13 34.30 -5.41
N ILE A 154 30.00 34.11 -4.74
CA ILE A 154 29.03 33.04 -5.06
C ILE A 154 28.39 33.25 -6.42
N LYS A 155 27.98 34.49 -6.76
CA LYS A 155 27.39 34.82 -8.06
C LYS A 155 28.36 34.52 -9.20
N LEU A 156 29.63 34.90 -9.05
CA LEU A 156 30.66 34.66 -10.05
C LEU A 156 30.94 33.16 -10.24
N ALA A 157 30.95 32.39 -9.15
CA ALA A 157 31.08 30.93 -9.22
C ALA A 157 29.87 30.25 -9.91
N LEU A 158 28.65 30.75 -9.67
CA LEU A 158 27.42 30.26 -10.30
C LEU A 158 27.37 30.60 -11.80
N GLU A 159 27.80 31.81 -12.17
CA GLU A 159 27.89 32.25 -13.56
C GLU A 159 28.94 31.45 -14.34
N SER A 160 30.15 31.31 -13.79
CA SER A 160 31.25 30.56 -14.43
C SER A 160 30.91 29.08 -14.65
N LYS A 161 30.25 28.44 -13.67
CA LYS A 161 29.98 26.99 -13.72
C LYS A 161 28.67 26.63 -14.44
N TYR A 162 27.64 27.45 -14.31
CA TYR A 162 26.28 27.12 -14.77
C TYR A 162 25.68 28.16 -15.72
N GLY A 163 26.38 29.26 -16.02
CA GLY A 163 25.87 30.33 -16.90
C GLY A 163 24.70 31.11 -16.30
N LEU A 164 24.51 31.04 -14.98
CA LEU A 164 23.42 31.72 -14.29
C LEU A 164 23.82 33.18 -14.00
N SER A 165 23.28 34.10 -14.78
CA SER A 165 23.43 35.54 -14.59
C SER A 165 22.17 36.17 -13.97
N SER A 166 22.29 37.41 -13.48
CA SER A 166 21.17 38.19 -12.92
C SER A 166 20.44 37.56 -11.72
N LEU A 167 21.17 36.85 -10.86
CA LEU A 167 20.62 36.22 -9.65
C LEU A 167 20.26 37.25 -8.57
N THR A 168 19.02 37.16 -8.08
CA THR A 168 18.55 37.86 -6.88
C THR A 168 18.56 36.91 -5.68
N ILE A 169 18.94 37.42 -4.52
CA ILE A 169 18.91 36.69 -3.26
C ILE A 169 18.05 37.46 -2.27
N ASP A 170 17.29 36.73 -1.47
CA ASP A 170 16.51 37.32 -0.38
C ASP A 170 17.42 37.77 0.76
N ILE A 171 17.04 38.84 1.47
CA ILE A 171 17.85 39.42 2.54
C ILE A 171 18.03 38.47 3.73
N TYR A 172 17.05 37.61 4.02
CA TYR A 172 17.16 36.65 5.11
C TYR A 172 18.21 35.57 4.81
N ALA A 173 18.39 35.22 3.53
CA ALA A 173 19.43 34.28 3.08
C ALA A 173 20.84 34.88 3.07
N LEU A 174 20.98 36.21 3.08
CA LEU A 174 22.27 36.90 3.18
C LEU A 174 22.76 37.11 4.62
N ARG A 175 21.89 36.94 5.61
CA ARG A 175 22.20 37.19 7.02
C ARG A 175 22.73 35.96 7.76
N SER A 176 22.58 34.77 7.16
CA SER A 176 23.07 33.49 7.69
C SER A 176 24.56 33.31 7.41
#